data_AF-A0A6A3EC84-F1
#
_entry.id   AF-A0A6A3EC84-F1
#
_cell.length_a   1.000
_cell.length_b   1.000
_cell.length_c   1.000
_cell.angle_alpha   90.00
_cell.angle_beta   90.00
_cell.angle_gamma   90.00
#
_symmetry.space_group_name_H-M   'P 1'
#
loop_
_entity.id
_entity.type
_entity.pdbx_description
1 polymer ?
#
loop_
_entity_poly.entity_id
_entity_poly.type
_entity_poly.pdbx_seq_one_letter_code
_entity_poly.pdbx_strand_id
1 'polypeptide(L)'
;MEAVHKTTELVPYGEPQPTHEWENHFDAGEYQFGRLANCPTLGCDCLGKIQYLDATVANDFWVPVLLPNAICIHEEDFGTLWKHADVFTSKGSVRRQRRLVISFHVTVGNYEFS
;
A
#
# COMPACT_ATOMS: atom_id res chain seq x y z
N MET A 1 15.31 6.34 15.32
CA MET A 1 14.05 6.11 14.61
C MET A 1 14.39 6.21 13.14
N GLU A 2 14.19 5.15 12.37
CA GLU A 2 14.44 5.15 10.91
C GLU A 2 13.12 5.33 10.18
N ALA A 3 13.11 6.15 9.14
CA ALA A 3 11.92 6.39 8.32
C ALA A 3 11.89 5.40 7.15
N VAL A 4 10.75 4.74 6.94
CA VAL A 4 10.51 3.86 5.79
C VAL A 4 9.43 4.51 4.92
N HIS A 5 9.78 4.81 3.67
CA HIS A 5 8.84 5.34 2.67
C HIS A 5 9.31 4.95 1.25
N LYS A 6 8.38 4.89 0.30
CA LYS A 6 8.71 4.67 -1.11
C LYS A 6 9.16 5.99 -1.73
N THR A 7 10.42 6.06 -2.13
CA THR A 7 11.05 7.30 -2.65
C THR A 7 10.80 7.51 -4.14
N THR A 8 10.81 6.42 -4.91
CA THR A 8 10.60 6.42 -6.34
C THR A 8 9.91 5.13 -6.77
N GLU A 9 9.14 5.20 -7.85
CA GLU A 9 8.69 4.06 -8.64
C GLU A 9 8.92 4.45 -10.11
N LEU A 10 9.65 3.62 -10.86
CA LEU A 10 9.96 3.87 -12.27
C LEU A 10 9.23 2.82 -13.11
N VAL A 11 8.48 3.30 -14.11
CA VAL A 11 7.83 2.48 -15.13
C VAL A 11 8.43 2.83 -16.50
N PRO A 12 9.46 2.10 -16.95
CA PRO A 12 10.08 2.32 -18.26
C PRO A 12 9.33 1.54 -19.33
N TYR A 13 8.97 2.19 -20.43
CA TYR A 13 8.39 1.51 -21.58
C TYR A 13 9.50 0.94 -22.48
N GLY A 14 9.30 -0.29 -22.95
CA GLY A 14 10.27 -1.02 -23.77
C GLY A 14 10.01 -0.96 -25.28
N GLU A 15 9.11 -0.08 -25.74
CA GLU A 15 8.74 0.07 -27.16
C GLU A 15 9.74 1.01 -27.85
N PRO A 16 10.55 0.52 -28.82
CA PRO A 16 11.58 1.34 -29.47
C PRO A 16 11.05 2.30 -30.54
N GLN A 17 9.75 2.25 -30.89
CA GLN A 17 9.19 3.21 -31.84
C GLN A 17 9.12 4.61 -31.23
N PRO A 18 9.30 5.69 -32.04
CA PRO A 18 9.26 7.08 -31.57
C PRO A 18 7.98 7.50 -30.85
N THR A 19 6.91 6.72 -30.97
CA THR A 19 5.64 6.96 -30.28
C THR A 19 5.76 6.78 -28.77
N HIS A 20 6.55 5.80 -28.30
CA HIS A 20 6.65 5.45 -26.89
C HIS A 20 8.10 5.29 -26.39
N GLU A 21 9.13 5.49 -27.23
CA GLU A 21 10.55 5.31 -26.86
C GLU A 21 11.03 6.26 -25.73
N TRP A 22 10.31 7.36 -25.52
CA TRP A 22 10.61 8.38 -24.53
C TRP A 22 9.88 8.14 -23.20
N GLU A 23 8.92 7.22 -23.16
CA GLU A 23 8.02 7.02 -22.02
C GLU A 23 8.73 6.33 -20.86
N ASN A 24 9.00 7.12 -19.83
CA ASN A 24 9.55 6.68 -18.56
C ASN A 24 8.83 7.46 -17.47
N HIS A 25 7.96 6.81 -16.71
CA HIS A 25 7.21 7.48 -15.65
C HIS A 25 7.88 7.26 -14.31
N PHE A 26 8.26 8.34 -13.65
CA PHE A 26 8.77 8.32 -12.28
C PHE A 26 7.64 8.65 -11.32
N ASP A 27 6.73 7.71 -11.07
CA ASP A 27 5.41 8.01 -10.52
C ASP A 27 5.43 8.81 -9.21
N ALA A 28 6.26 8.40 -8.24
CA ALA A 28 6.36 9.11 -6.97
C ALA A 28 7.00 10.51 -7.12
N GLY A 29 7.92 10.69 -8.07
CA GLY A 29 8.66 11.94 -8.29
C GLY A 29 7.93 12.93 -9.20
N GLU A 30 7.26 12.45 -10.24
CA GLU A 30 6.58 13.25 -11.26
C GLU A 30 5.10 13.49 -10.92
N TYR A 31 4.42 12.47 -10.39
CA TYR A 31 2.97 12.50 -10.15
C TYR A 31 2.57 12.57 -8.67
N GLN A 32 3.50 12.29 -7.75
CA GLN A 32 3.34 12.41 -6.30
C GLN A 32 2.24 11.48 -5.72
N PHE A 33 2.62 10.26 -5.35
CA PHE A 33 1.71 9.25 -4.79
C PHE A 33 0.75 9.74 -3.70
N GLY A 34 1.23 10.57 -2.75
CA GLY A 34 0.37 11.09 -1.69
C GLY A 34 -0.79 11.95 -2.20
N ARG A 35 -0.59 12.70 -3.30
CA ARG A 35 -1.62 13.54 -3.91
C ARG A 35 -2.65 12.71 -4.69
N LEU A 36 -2.24 11.55 -5.18
CA LEU A 36 -3.06 10.62 -5.97
C LEU A 36 -3.63 9.47 -5.13
N ALA A 37 -3.55 9.56 -3.80
CA ALA A 37 -4.10 8.55 -2.92
C ALA A 37 -5.63 8.48 -3.05
N ASN A 38 -6.14 7.27 -3.23
CA ASN A 38 -7.57 6.98 -3.31
C ASN A 38 -8.22 7.09 -1.93
N CYS A 39 -9.54 7.23 -1.92
CA CYS A 39 -10.37 7.30 -0.72
C CYS A 39 -11.14 5.98 -0.57
N PRO A 40 -10.50 4.90 -0.07
CA PRO A 40 -11.08 3.57 -0.02
C PRO A 40 -12.36 3.52 0.80
N THR A 41 -13.26 2.62 0.38
CA THR A 41 -14.53 2.37 1.07
C THR A 41 -14.47 1.08 1.86
N LEU A 42 -15.10 1.06 3.04
CA LEU A 42 -15.11 -0.11 3.90
C LEU A 42 -15.79 -1.30 3.20
N GLY A 43 -15.10 -2.43 3.16
CA GLY A 43 -15.60 -3.68 2.57
C GLY A 43 -15.32 -3.87 1.08
N CYS A 44 -14.83 -2.84 0.38
CA CYS A 44 -14.38 -2.96 -1.01
C CYS A 44 -12.85 -3.10 -1.07
N ASP A 45 -12.13 -2.04 -0.73
CA ASP A 45 -10.67 -1.98 -0.83
C ASP A 45 -9.97 -2.58 0.40
N CYS A 46 -10.58 -2.40 1.58
CA CYS A 46 -10.06 -2.89 2.85
C CYS A 46 -11.14 -3.73 3.57
N LEU A 47 -10.80 -4.97 3.91
CA LEU A 47 -11.72 -5.96 4.50
C LEU A 47 -11.35 -6.31 5.94
N GLY A 48 -12.37 -6.38 6.81
CA GLY A 48 -12.22 -6.77 8.21
C GLY A 48 -12.51 -5.60 9.15
N LYS A 49 -11.79 -5.54 10.27
CA LYS A 49 -11.91 -4.44 11.23
C LYS A 49 -10.86 -3.38 10.91
N ILE A 50 -11.28 -2.35 10.18
CA ILE A 50 -10.39 -1.33 9.65
C ILE A 50 -10.43 -0.07 10.53
N GLN A 51 -9.26 0.52 10.75
CA GLN A 51 -9.12 1.90 11.18
C GLN A 51 -8.61 2.72 10.00
N TYR A 52 -9.24 3.87 9.76
CA TYR A 52 -8.88 4.75 8.68
C TYR A 52 -8.17 6.00 9.20
N LEU A 53 -7.22 6.51 8.43
CA LEU A 53 -6.65 7.83 8.61
C LEU A 53 -6.90 8.68 7.37
N ASP A 54 -7.31 9.93 7.60
CA ASP A 54 -7.42 10.92 6.55
C ASP A 54 -6.04 11.53 6.23
N ALA A 55 -5.85 11.95 4.99
CA ALA A 55 -4.69 12.74 4.58
C ALA A 55 -5.13 14.13 4.11
N THR A 56 -4.29 15.14 4.27
CA THR A 56 -4.51 16.46 3.68
C THR A 56 -3.34 16.80 2.77
N VAL A 57 -3.64 17.14 1.51
CA VAL A 57 -2.64 17.48 0.48
C VAL A 57 -2.90 18.89 -0.05
N ALA A 58 -1.89 19.50 -0.68
CA ALA A 58 -2.07 20.79 -1.36
C ALA A 58 -2.47 20.55 -2.82
N ASN A 59 -3.43 21.33 -3.33
CA ASN A 59 -3.68 21.41 -4.77
C ASN A 59 -2.75 22.42 -5.47
N ASP A 60 -2.93 22.60 -6.78
CA ASP A 60 -2.09 23.50 -7.60
C ASP A 60 -2.16 24.98 -7.21
N PHE A 61 -3.15 25.36 -6.40
CA PHE A 61 -3.35 26.71 -5.87
C PHE A 61 -2.97 26.80 -4.39
N TRP A 62 -2.27 25.80 -3.84
CA TRP A 62 -1.85 25.73 -2.43
C TRP A 62 -3.02 25.66 -1.43
N VAL A 63 -4.20 25.28 -1.90
CA VAL A 63 -5.37 25.09 -1.04
C VAL A 63 -5.34 23.66 -0.49
N PRO A 64 -5.55 23.46 0.83
CA PRO A 64 -5.62 22.13 1.41
C PRO A 64 -6.84 21.36 0.90
N VAL A 65 -6.62 20.11 0.50
CA VAL A 65 -7.62 19.15 0.05
C VAL A 65 -7.59 17.96 0.99
N LEU A 66 -8.73 17.65 1.59
CA LEU A 66 -8.91 16.48 2.46
C LEU A 66 -9.17 15.24 1.60
N LEU A 67 -8.38 14.19 1.81
CA LEU A 67 -8.58 12.85 1.29
C LEU A 67 -9.10 11.97 2.43
N PRO A 68 -10.43 11.76 2.53
CA PRO A 68 -11.01 10.93 3.57
C PRO A 68 -10.59 9.47 3.40
N ASN A 69 -10.32 8.78 4.51
CA ASN A 69 -9.96 7.36 4.53
C ASN A 69 -8.71 6.98 3.74
N ALA A 70 -7.82 7.93 3.44
CA ALA A 70 -6.66 7.72 2.56
C ALA A 70 -5.75 6.54 2.97
N ILE A 71 -5.68 6.20 4.25
CA ILE A 71 -4.85 5.10 4.76
C ILE A 71 -5.73 4.08 5.50
N CYS A 72 -5.60 2.81 5.16
CA CYS A 72 -6.17 1.68 5.89
C CYS A 72 -5.17 1.09 6.88
N ILE A 73 -5.62 0.83 8.11
CA ILE A 73 -4.85 0.14 9.14
C ILE A 73 -5.68 -1.02 9.69
N HIS A 74 -5.16 -2.24 9.60
CA HIS A 74 -5.82 -3.41 10.17
C HIS A 74 -4.84 -4.52 10.56
N GLU A 75 -5.29 -5.42 11.44
CA GLU A 75 -4.60 -6.69 11.66
C GLU A 75 -5.23 -7.77 10.78
N GLU A 76 -4.41 -8.70 10.28
CA GLU A 76 -4.92 -9.90 9.64
C GLU A 76 -4.15 -11.15 10.06
N ASP A 77 -4.85 -12.28 10.07
CA ASP A 77 -4.24 -13.57 10.30
C ASP A 77 -3.35 -13.94 9.10
N PHE A 78 -2.15 -14.41 9.39
CA PHE A 78 -1.15 -14.77 8.39
C PHE A 78 -0.68 -16.22 8.57
N GLY A 79 -1.64 -17.11 8.86
CA GLY A 79 -1.38 -18.54 8.96
C GLY A 79 -0.65 -18.95 10.26
N THR A 80 0.20 -19.96 10.16
CA THR A 80 0.92 -20.52 11.31
C THR A 80 2.26 -19.80 11.47
N LEU A 81 2.48 -19.17 12.63
CA LEU A 81 3.76 -18.56 12.97
C LEU A 81 4.82 -19.64 13.18
N TRP A 82 4.50 -20.60 14.04
CA TRP A 82 5.34 -21.76 14.27
C TRP A 82 4.52 -22.93 14.81
N LYS A 83 5.03 -24.13 14.55
CA LYS A 83 4.48 -25.38 15.06
C LYS A 83 5.61 -26.33 15.43
N HIS A 84 5.49 -26.97 16.59
CA HIS A 84 6.42 -28.00 17.02
C HIS A 84 5.62 -29.21 17.55
N ALA A 85 6.09 -30.41 17.20
CA ALA A 85 5.56 -31.66 17.71
C ALA A 85 6.72 -32.48 18.29
N ASP A 86 6.63 -32.78 19.58
CA ASP A 86 7.63 -33.57 20.29
C ASP A 86 7.16 -35.02 20.38
N VAL A 87 7.90 -35.92 19.74
CA VAL A 87 7.62 -37.35 19.69
C VAL A 87 7.84 -38.05 21.03
N PHE A 88 8.74 -37.54 21.87
CA PHE A 88 9.08 -38.19 23.16
C PHE A 88 8.07 -37.86 24.25
N THR A 89 7.51 -36.65 24.22
CA THR A 89 6.47 -36.22 25.17
C THR A 89 5.06 -36.35 24.62
N SER A 90 4.90 -36.69 23.32
CA SER A 90 3.61 -36.69 22.61
C SER A 90 2.85 -35.36 22.70
N LYS A 91 3.59 -34.24 22.85
CA LYS A 91 3.01 -32.89 22.95
C LYS A 91 3.16 -32.14 21.64
N GLY A 92 2.11 -31.39 21.28
CA GLY A 92 2.10 -30.45 20.17
C GLY A 92 1.93 -29.02 20.65
N SER A 93 2.63 -28.08 20.02
CA SER A 93 2.44 -26.65 20.22
C SER A 93 2.30 -25.94 18.87
N VAL A 94 1.35 -25.01 18.79
CA VAL A 94 1.10 -24.19 17.61
C VAL A 94 0.86 -22.75 18.03
N ARG A 95 1.36 -21.79 17.24
CA ARG A 95 1.04 -20.37 17.36
C ARG A 95 0.68 -19.82 15.99
N ARG A 96 -0.34 -18.96 15.94
CA ARG A 96 -0.79 -18.27 14.73
C ARG A 96 0.02 -17.00 14.53
N GLN A 97 0.30 -16.65 13.28
CA GLN A 97 0.89 -15.37 12.92
C GLN A 97 -0.23 -14.37 12.66
N ARG A 98 0.01 -13.12 13.02
CA ARG A 98 -0.77 -11.98 12.57
C ARG A 98 0.18 -10.93 12.03
N ARG A 99 -0.26 -10.17 11.04
CA ARG A 99 0.48 -8.99 10.56
C ARG A 99 -0.39 -7.75 10.71
N LEU A 100 0.26 -6.64 11.07
CA LEU A 100 -0.32 -5.32 10.98
C LEU A 100 -0.09 -4.83 9.55
N VAL A 101 -1.17 -4.46 8.88
CA VAL A 101 -1.16 -3.89 7.54
C VAL A 101 -1.45 -2.40 7.65
N ILE A 102 -0.58 -1.59 7.03
CA ILE A 102 -0.77 -0.16 6.84
C ILE A 102 -0.64 0.05 5.33
N SER A 103 -1.72 0.42 4.67
CA SER A 103 -1.80 0.52 3.22
C SER A 103 -2.52 1.78 2.77
N PHE A 104 -2.24 2.18 1.53
CA PHE A 104 -2.96 3.21 0.80
C PHE A 104 -2.91 2.83 -0.68
N HIS A 105 -3.93 3.22 -1.45
CA HIS A 105 -4.01 2.90 -2.86
C HIS A 105 -3.80 4.15 -3.69
N VAL A 106 -3.14 4.03 -4.83
CA VAL A 106 -2.82 5.17 -5.71
C VAL A 106 -3.20 4.83 -7.13
N THR A 107 -3.84 5.76 -7.82
CA THR A 107 -4.11 5.63 -9.26
C THR A 107 -3.27 6.64 -10.03
N VAL A 108 -2.39 6.17 -10.91
CA VAL A 108 -1.57 7.00 -11.80
C VAL A 108 -1.92 6.67 -13.23
N GLY A 109 -2.74 7.51 -13.87
CA GLY A 109 -3.22 7.25 -15.23
C GLY A 109 -3.94 5.90 -15.31
N ASN A 110 -3.32 4.94 -15.98
CA ASN A 110 -3.82 3.57 -16.20
C ASN A 110 -3.28 2.53 -15.21
N TYR A 111 -2.60 2.95 -14.14
CA TYR A 111 -2.02 2.08 -13.13
C TYR A 111 -2.72 2.24 -11.78
N GLU A 112 -2.86 1.13 -11.06
CA GLU A 112 -3.22 1.12 -9.65
C GLU A 112 -2.10 0.46 -8.81
N PHE A 113 -1.64 1.18 -7.79
CA PHE A 113 -0.68 0.70 -6.80
C PHE A 113 -1.36 0.53 -5.44
N SER A 114 -0.90 -0.44 -4.64
CA SER A 114 -1.40 -0.75 -3.29
C SER A 114 -0.25 -1.01 -2.31
#